data_AF-A0A959IGK7-F1
#
_entry.id   AF-A0A959IGK7-F1
#
_cell.length_a   1.000
_cell.length_b   1.000
_cell.length_c   1.000
_cell.angle_alpha   90.00
_cell.angle_beta   90.00
_cell.angle_gamma   90.00
#
_symmetry.space_group_name_H-M   'P 1'
#
loop_
_entity.id
_entity.type
_entity.pdbx_description
1 polymer ?
#
loop_
_entity_poly.entity_id
_entity_poly.type
_entity_poly.pdbx_seq_one_letter_code
_entity_poly.pdbx_strand_id
1 'polypeptide(L)'
;NSIDLADDNLEITREVSHIYFTGGMRWDLNASLQFQPQFLLKYVKNAPFEGDANINFIFVNKFTAGLSYRLGGSKSSGIGEAIGLIGGVQANDMLFIGLSYDYTLSEIRLTTSGSVEAVVRYCIGGQSDNASEFVSPRFF
;
A
#
# COMPACT_ATOMS: atom_id res chain seq x y z
N ASN A 1 -47.84 -26.30 -22.37
CA ASN A 1 -46.93 -25.27 -21.82
C ASN A 1 -45.93 -25.93 -20.89
N SER A 2 -44.86 -26.48 -21.47
CA SER A 2 -43.64 -26.83 -20.74
C SER A 2 -42.82 -25.56 -20.64
N ILE A 3 -42.77 -24.98 -19.45
CA ILE A 3 -41.87 -23.87 -19.15
C ILE A 3 -40.52 -24.53 -18.88
N ASP A 4 -39.59 -24.33 -19.82
CA ASP A 4 -38.21 -24.77 -19.76
C ASP A 4 -37.46 -23.91 -18.72
N LEU A 5 -36.82 -24.55 -17.74
CA LEU A 5 -36.06 -23.89 -16.67
C LEU A 5 -34.54 -23.98 -16.93
N ALA A 6 -34.11 -24.21 -18.17
CA ALA A 6 -32.71 -24.35 -18.55
C ALA A 6 -32.01 -23.03 -18.93
N ASP A 7 -32.57 -21.87 -18.57
CA ASP A 7 -31.93 -20.57 -18.81
C ASP A 7 -32.07 -19.67 -17.57
N ASP A 8 -31.51 -20.13 -16.46
CA ASP A 8 -31.11 -19.23 -15.39
C ASP A 8 -29.58 -19.21 -15.40
N ASN A 9 -29.02 -18.21 -16.08
CA ASN A 9 -27.64 -17.79 -15.92
C ASN A 9 -27.48 -17.29 -14.47
N LEU A 10 -27.52 -18.23 -13.52
CA LEU A 10 -27.05 -18.04 -12.17
C LEU A 10 -25.56 -17.76 -12.31
N GLU A 11 -25.21 -16.49 -12.45
CA GLU A 11 -23.89 -16.01 -12.11
C GLU A 11 -23.70 -16.31 -10.62
N ILE A 12 -23.27 -17.54 -10.35
CA ILE A 12 -22.77 -17.92 -9.03
C ILE A 12 -21.52 -17.06 -8.86
N THR A 13 -21.69 -15.90 -8.23
CA THR A 13 -20.59 -15.07 -7.75
C THR A 13 -19.75 -15.97 -6.87
N ARG A 14 -18.67 -16.50 -7.43
CA ARG A 14 -17.78 -17.41 -6.73
C ARG A 14 -16.94 -16.55 -5.81
N GLU A 15 -17.20 -16.66 -4.51
CA GLU A 15 -16.32 -16.11 -3.51
C GLU A 15 -14.91 -16.69 -3.71
N VAL A 16 -13.93 -15.81 -3.94
CA VAL A 16 -12.52 -16.17 -4.06
C VAL A 16 -11.80 -15.70 -2.82
N SER A 17 -11.02 -16.58 -2.20
CA SER A 17 -10.24 -16.21 -1.02
C SER A 17 -9.08 -15.30 -1.41
N HIS A 18 -8.90 -14.22 -0.66
CA HIS A 18 -7.76 -13.30 -0.77
C HIS A 18 -6.80 -13.54 0.40
N ILE A 19 -5.56 -13.90 0.09
CA ILE A 19 -4.51 -14.12 1.09
C ILE A 19 -3.53 -12.97 1.01
N TYR A 20 -3.25 -12.34 2.16
CA TYR A 20 -2.33 -11.22 2.29
C TYR A 20 -1.16 -11.62 3.18
N PHE A 21 0.05 -11.28 2.75
CA PHE A 21 1.27 -11.43 3.53
C PHE A 21 1.99 -10.10 3.58
N THR A 22 2.29 -9.61 4.79
CA THR A 22 2.98 -8.33 4.97
C THR A 22 4.16 -8.49 5.90
N GLY A 23 5.23 -7.77 5.61
CA GLY A 23 6.43 -7.74 6.42
C GLY A 23 7.09 -6.37 6.34
N GLY A 24 7.77 -5.98 7.41
CA GLY A 24 8.48 -4.71 7.47
C GLY A 24 9.29 -4.62 8.76
N MET A 25 10.30 -3.76 8.75
CA MET A 25 11.17 -3.52 9.89
C MET A 25 11.46 -2.03 9.98
N ARG A 26 11.83 -1.55 11.17
CA ARG A 26 12.34 -0.20 11.39
C ARG A 26 13.73 -0.30 12.00
N TRP A 27 14.67 0.43 11.43
CA TRP A 27 16.04 0.55 11.93
C TRP A 27 16.38 2.01 12.16
N ASP A 28 16.87 2.30 13.36
CA ASP A 28 17.40 3.62 13.69
C ASP A 28 18.83 3.70 13.12
N LEU A 29 19.00 4.44 12.01
CA LEU A 29 20.32 4.63 11.39
C LEU A 29 21.15 5.64 12.19
N ASN A 30 20.50 6.65 12.76
CA ASN A 30 21.06 7.58 13.72
C ASN A 30 19.95 8.22 14.58
N ALA A 31 20.31 9.07 15.54
CA ALA A 31 19.35 9.71 16.46
C ALA A 31 18.26 10.55 15.77
N SER A 32 18.48 10.92 14.51
CA SER A 32 17.60 11.80 13.74
C SER A 32 17.06 11.14 12.47
N LEU A 33 17.41 9.88 12.17
CA LEU A 33 17.06 9.21 10.92
C LEU A 33 16.75 7.74 11.17
N GLN A 34 15.52 7.36 10.81
CA GLN A 34 15.06 5.99 10.83
C GLN A 34 14.80 5.51 9.41
N PHE A 35 15.11 4.25 9.15
CA PHE A 35 14.87 3.57 7.89
C PHE A 35 13.82 2.48 8.09
N GLN A 36 12.81 2.46 7.24
CA GLN A 36 11.67 1.56 7.37
C GLN A 36 11.30 0.94 6.02
N PRO A 37 11.85 -0.23 5.67
CA PRO A 37 11.31 -1.01 4.56
C PRO A 37 10.06 -1.78 4.98
N GLN A 38 9.16 -1.96 4.03
CA GLN A 38 7.95 -2.77 4.17
C GLN A 38 7.58 -3.37 2.82
N PHE A 39 6.87 -4.48 2.85
CA PHE A 39 6.28 -5.08 1.68
C PHE A 39 4.94 -5.74 2.03
N LEU A 40 4.11 -5.90 1.00
CA LEU A 40 2.81 -6.53 1.02
C LEU A 40 2.72 -7.41 -0.22
N LEU A 41 2.34 -8.67 -0.05
CA LEU A 41 2.06 -9.60 -1.12
C LEU A 41 0.60 -10.01 -1.03
N LYS A 42 -0.07 -10.08 -2.17
CA LYS A 42 -1.47 -10.48 -2.28
C LYS A 42 -1.59 -11.64 -3.26
N TYR A 43 -2.22 -12.70 -2.77
CA TYR A 43 -2.47 -13.91 -3.54
C TYR A 43 -3.97 -14.17 -3.62
N VAL A 44 -4.47 -14.31 -4.85
CA VAL A 44 -5.85 -14.68 -5.14
C VAL A 44 -5.85 -15.83 -6.13
N LYS A 45 -6.68 -16.84 -5.88
CA LYS A 45 -6.78 -18.01 -6.75
C LYS A 45 -7.27 -17.57 -8.13
N ASN A 46 -6.52 -17.91 -9.18
CA ASN A 46 -6.78 -17.57 -10.59
C ASN A 46 -6.65 -16.08 -10.95
N ALA A 47 -6.04 -15.24 -10.12
CA ALA A 47 -5.68 -13.86 -10.48
C ALA A 47 -4.16 -13.72 -10.69
N PRO A 48 -3.69 -12.68 -11.40
CA PRO A 48 -2.29 -12.30 -11.40
C PRO A 48 -1.79 -12.07 -9.96
N PHE A 49 -0.53 -12.42 -9.71
CA PHE A 49 0.12 -12.10 -8.44
C PHE A 49 0.29 -10.59 -8.32
N GLU A 50 0.03 -10.04 -7.13
CA GLU A 50 0.16 -8.62 -6.82
C GLU A 50 1.05 -8.44 -5.58
N GLY A 51 1.83 -7.36 -5.57
CA GLY A 51 2.60 -6.98 -4.40
C GLY A 51 3.01 -5.51 -4.41
N ASP A 52 3.25 -4.97 -3.23
CA ASP A 52 3.70 -3.62 -3.00
C ASP A 52 4.95 -3.67 -2.12
N ALA A 53 5.99 -2.92 -2.49
CA ALA A 53 7.16 -2.68 -1.67
C ALA A 53 7.24 -1.18 -1.39
N ASN A 54 7.54 -0.80 -0.15
CA ASN A 54 7.76 0.59 0.21
C ASN A 54 9.01 0.72 1.06
N ILE A 55 9.67 1.85 0.90
CA ILE A 55 10.87 2.21 1.62
C ILE A 55 10.68 3.63 2.13
N ASN A 56 10.68 3.79 3.45
CA ASN A 56 10.50 5.09 4.10
C ASN A 56 11.74 5.48 4.91
N PHE A 57 12.03 6.78 4.89
CA PHE A 57 13.01 7.45 5.75
C PHE A 57 12.27 8.46 6.62
N ILE A 58 12.44 8.32 7.93
CA ILE A 58 11.78 9.17 8.92
C ILE A 58 12.85 10.03 9.59
N PHE A 59 12.78 11.34 9.39
CA PHE A 59 13.69 12.32 9.97
C PHE A 59 13.08 12.93 11.22
N VAL A 60 13.83 12.88 12.33
CA VAL A 60 13.50 13.45 13.65
C VAL A 60 12.08 13.13 14.12
N ASN A 61 11.57 11.95 13.78
CA ASN A 61 10.18 11.50 14.01
C ASN A 61 9.10 12.46 13.50
N LYS A 62 9.44 13.37 12.57
CA LYS A 62 8.52 14.38 12.06
C LYS A 62 8.35 14.32 10.56
N PHE A 63 9.42 14.17 9.79
CA PHE A 63 9.33 14.21 8.34
C PHE A 63 9.51 12.81 7.77
N THR A 64 8.56 12.36 6.97
CA THR A 64 8.65 11.07 6.26
C THR A 64 8.91 11.36 4.79
N ALA A 65 9.90 10.69 4.22
CA ALA A 65 10.15 10.67 2.78
C ALA A 65 10.32 9.22 2.35
N GLY A 66 9.62 8.78 1.31
CA GLY A 66 9.61 7.39 0.92
C GLY A 66 9.38 7.17 -0.56
N LEU A 67 9.61 5.92 -0.95
CA LEU A 67 9.37 5.40 -2.29
C LEU A 67 8.47 4.18 -2.18
N SER A 68 7.49 4.09 -3.07
CA SER A 68 6.66 2.90 -3.26
C SER A 68 6.97 2.27 -4.61
N TYR A 69 6.78 0.95 -4.69
CA TYR A 69 6.88 0.21 -5.93
C TYR A 69 5.85 -0.91 -5.92
N ARG A 70 5.00 -0.91 -6.95
CA ARG A 70 3.92 -1.89 -7.14
C ARG A 70 4.29 -2.87 -8.23
N LEU A 71 4.15 -4.14 -7.91
CA LEU A 71 4.35 -5.32 -8.74
C LEU A 71 2.99 -5.96 -9.02
N GLY A 72 2.74 -6.44 -10.23
CA GLY A 72 1.57 -7.29 -10.51
C GLY A 72 0.65 -6.81 -11.64
N GLY A 73 -0.65 -7.10 -11.49
CA GLY A 73 -1.82 -6.66 -12.26
C GLY A 73 -1.89 -6.98 -13.77
N SER A 74 -0.78 -7.07 -14.51
CA SER A 74 -0.78 -7.56 -15.90
C SER A 74 0.49 -8.30 -16.28
N LYS A 75 0.32 -9.50 -16.86
CA LYS A 75 1.41 -10.34 -17.39
C LYS A 75 2.27 -9.65 -18.46
N SER A 76 1.84 -8.49 -18.96
CA SER A 76 2.50 -7.70 -20.01
C SER A 76 3.62 -6.79 -19.47
N SER A 77 3.59 -6.38 -18.19
CA SER A 77 4.52 -5.37 -17.66
C SER A 77 5.76 -6.02 -17.04
N GLY A 78 6.82 -6.15 -17.85
CA GLY A 78 8.07 -6.83 -17.45
C GLY A 78 8.86 -6.18 -16.30
N ILE A 79 8.61 -4.91 -15.97
CA ILE A 79 9.38 -4.11 -14.99
C ILE A 79 8.54 -3.55 -13.84
N GLY A 80 7.31 -4.05 -13.60
CA GLY A 80 6.40 -3.58 -12.54
C GLY A 80 5.31 -2.62 -13.02
N GLU A 81 4.36 -2.31 -12.14
CA GLU A 81 3.15 -1.57 -12.48
C GLU A 81 3.26 -0.07 -12.25
N ALA A 82 3.79 0.33 -11.09
CA ALA A 82 3.90 1.72 -10.69
C ALA A 82 5.06 1.94 -9.72
N ILE A 83 5.64 3.12 -9.77
CA ILE A 83 6.55 3.65 -8.75
C ILE A 83 5.89 4.88 -8.14
N GLY A 84 6.06 5.11 -6.86
CA GLY A 84 5.51 6.29 -6.22
C GLY A 84 6.49 6.97 -5.28
N LEU A 85 6.23 8.26 -5.06
CA LEU A 85 6.91 9.08 -4.06
C LEU A 85 5.96 9.29 -2.90
N ILE A 86 6.49 9.22 -1.68
CA ILE A 86 5.74 9.42 -0.45
C ILE A 86 6.41 10.56 0.31
N GLY A 87 5.62 11.50 0.81
CA GLY A 87 6.04 12.58 1.69
C GLY A 87 5.06 12.73 2.83
N GLY A 88 5.53 13.02 4.04
CA GLY A 88 4.64 13.22 5.18
C GLY A 88 5.26 14.05 6.29
N VAL A 89 4.39 14.63 7.12
CA VAL A 89 4.74 15.45 8.26
C VAL A 89 3.87 15.10 9.47
N GLN A 90 4.51 14.80 10.59
CA GLN A 90 3.89 14.76 11.91
C GLN A 90 3.83 16.20 12.43
N ALA A 91 2.67 16.83 12.30
CA ALA A 91 2.45 18.23 12.70
C ALA A 91 2.50 18.40 14.22
N ASN A 92 1.96 17.41 14.95
CA ASN A 92 2.03 17.28 16.41
C ASN A 92 1.81 15.80 16.78
N ASP A 93 1.91 15.44 18.05
CA ASP A 93 1.79 14.05 18.52
C ASP A 93 0.43 13.39 18.20
N MET A 94 -0.56 14.16 17.75
CA MET A 94 -1.89 13.66 17.40
C MET A 94 -2.15 13.69 15.89
N LEU A 95 -1.48 14.53 15.12
CA LEU A 95 -1.83 14.83 13.73
C LEU A 95 -0.67 14.56 12.78
N PHE A 96 -0.91 13.66 11.84
CA PHE A 96 -0.04 13.36 10.71
C PHE A 96 -0.73 13.70 9.39
N ILE A 97 0.02 14.28 8.46
CA ILE A 97 -0.43 14.60 7.11
C ILE A 97 0.58 14.00 6.13
N GLY A 98 0.12 13.24 5.16
CA GLY A 98 0.94 12.64 4.11
C GLY A 98 0.37 12.90 2.73
N LEU A 99 1.26 12.88 1.74
CA LEU A 99 0.97 12.97 0.32
C LEU A 99 1.76 11.88 -0.39
N SER A 100 1.17 11.26 -1.40
CA SER A 100 1.85 10.38 -2.31
C SER A 100 1.55 10.76 -3.76
N TYR A 101 2.50 10.43 -4.63
CA TYR A 101 2.33 10.53 -6.07
C TYR A 101 2.75 9.22 -6.70
N ASP A 102 1.82 8.51 -7.32
CA ASP A 102 2.08 7.27 -8.03
C ASP A 102 2.19 7.52 -9.53
N TYR A 103 3.31 7.08 -10.10
CA TYR A 103 3.59 7.10 -11.53
C TYR A 103 3.47 5.69 -12.10
N THR A 104 2.48 5.49 -12.97
CA THR A 104 2.20 4.21 -13.63
C THR A 104 3.19 3.93 -14.75
N LEU A 105 3.86 2.78 -14.70
CA LEU A 105 4.86 2.32 -15.67
C LEU A 105 4.27 1.43 -16.78
N SER A 106 3.10 0.83 -16.54
CA SER A 106 2.43 -0.13 -17.45
C SER A 106 1.89 0.52 -18.75
N GLU A 107 1.60 -0.30 -19.77
CA GLU A 107 1.09 0.06 -21.11
C GLU A 107 -0.24 0.83 -21.11
N ILE A 108 -0.91 0.98 -19.95
CA ILE A 108 -2.08 1.85 -19.73
C ILE A 108 -1.68 3.36 -19.69
N ARG A 109 -0.42 3.70 -20.00
CA ARG A 109 0.10 5.07 -20.09
C ARG A 109 -0.64 5.98 -21.10
N LEU A 110 -1.51 5.43 -21.95
CA LEU A 110 -2.29 6.22 -22.92
C LEU A 110 -3.43 7.04 -22.29
N THR A 111 -3.77 6.86 -21.01
CA THR A 111 -4.91 7.58 -20.39
C THR A 111 -4.67 8.09 -18.96
N THR A 112 -3.54 7.81 -18.32
CA THR A 112 -3.28 8.22 -16.92
C THR A 112 -1.92 8.88 -16.76
N SER A 113 -1.92 10.11 -16.22
CA SER A 113 -0.75 10.96 -15.96
C SER A 113 -0.16 10.78 -14.55
N GLY A 114 -0.54 9.69 -13.87
CA GLY A 114 -0.27 9.45 -12.44
C GLY A 114 -1.41 9.90 -11.53
N SER A 115 -1.38 9.46 -10.27
CA SER A 115 -2.36 9.81 -9.23
C SER A 115 -1.68 10.50 -8.06
N VAL A 116 -2.32 11.54 -7.53
CA VAL A 116 -1.92 12.17 -6.26
C VAL A 116 -2.89 11.69 -5.19
N GLU A 117 -2.36 11.16 -4.10
CA GLU A 117 -3.15 10.79 -2.94
C GLU A 117 -2.73 11.60 -1.72
N ALA A 118 -3.67 11.81 -0.81
CA ALA A 118 -3.45 12.53 0.43
C ALA A 118 -4.01 11.73 1.60
N VAL A 119 -3.26 11.67 2.69
CA VAL A 119 -3.65 10.99 3.92
C VAL A 119 -3.59 11.97 5.08
N VAL A 120 -4.62 11.93 5.93
CA VAL A 120 -4.64 12.61 7.21
C VAL A 120 -4.91 11.58 8.27
N ARG A 121 -4.08 11.56 9.31
CA ARG A 121 -4.22 10.67 10.46
C ARG A 121 -4.31 11.49 11.73
N TYR A 122 -5.34 11.19 12.51
CA TYR A 122 -5.55 11.78 13.83
C TYR A 122 -5.55 10.67 14.90
N CYS A 123 -4.67 10.77 15.90
CA CYS A 123 -4.53 9.83 17.01
C CYS A 123 -5.16 10.40 18.28
N ILE A 124 -6.26 9.79 18.73
CA ILE A 124 -6.92 10.16 19.99
C ILE A 124 -6.08 9.61 21.14
N GLY A 125 -5.51 10.50 21.97
CA GLY A 125 -4.61 10.13 23.07
C GLY A 125 -3.12 10.33 22.80
N GLY A 126 -2.76 10.85 21.61
CA GLY A 126 -1.36 11.13 21.24
C GLY A 126 -0.54 9.91 20.85
N GLN A 127 0.59 10.15 20.22
CA GLN A 127 1.59 9.13 19.87
C GLN A 127 2.46 8.89 21.10
N SER A 128 2.33 7.74 21.74
CA SER A 128 3.13 7.42 22.93
C SER A 128 4.58 7.14 22.53
N ASP A 129 5.52 7.97 22.99
CA ASP A 129 6.98 7.78 22.81
C ASP A 129 7.52 6.49 23.46
N ASN A 130 6.72 5.84 24.32
CA ASN A 130 7.04 4.58 25.00
C ASN A 130 6.23 3.38 24.48
N ALA A 131 5.68 3.45 23.26
CA ALA A 131 5.01 2.33 22.60
C ALA A 131 6.02 1.26 22.14
N SER A 132 6.67 0.61 23.10
CA SER A 132 7.44 -0.62 22.91
C SER A 132 6.59 -1.83 22.51
N GLU A 133 5.27 -1.67 22.30
CA GLU A 133 4.36 -2.81 22.24
C GLU A 133 3.19 -2.65 21.25
N PHE A 134 3.35 -1.88 20.17
CA PHE A 134 2.49 -2.04 18.99
C PHE A 134 3.32 -1.98 17.71
N VAL A 135 4.12 -3.03 17.49
CA VAL A 135 4.75 -3.27 16.19
C VAL A 135 3.70 -3.91 15.28
N SER A 136 2.86 -3.09 14.67
CA SER A 136 2.05 -3.59 13.55
C SER A 136 2.99 -3.79 12.36
N PRO A 137 3.05 -4.99 11.77
CA PRO A 137 3.88 -5.21 10.58
C PRO A 137 3.39 -4.39 9.37
N ARG A 138 2.14 -3.90 9.43
CA ARG A 138 1.56 -2.99 8.46
C ARG A 138 1.82 -1.54 8.87
N PHE A 139 2.80 -0.95 8.22
CA PHE A 139 3.01 0.48 8.22
C PHE A 139 2.18 1.12 7.08
N PHE A 140 1.82 2.38 7.26
CA PHE A 140 0.93 3.16 6.43
C PHE A 140 1.73 4.16 5.61
#